data_AF-X1JXB4-F1
#
_entry.id   AF-X1JXB4-F1
#
_cell.length_a   1.000
_cell.length_b   1.000
_cell.length_c   1.000
_cell.angle_alpha   90.00
_cell.angle_beta   90.00
_cell.angle_gamma   90.00
#
_symmetry.space_group_name_H-M   'P 1'
#
loop_
_entity.id
_entity.type
_entity.pdbx_description
1 polymer ?
#
loop_
_entity_poly.entity_id
_entity_poly.type
_entity_poly.pdbx_seq_one_letter_code
_entity_poly.pdbx_strand_id
1 'polypeptide(L)' 'YFENDNIVIKKGKPITDKVKKVIKSEKEIWMSNDISPWYDRNGHIIGTIGISKDITKRKNFEDSLLASVSLL' A
#
# COMPACT_ATOMS: atom_id res chain seq x y z
N TYR A 1 7.07 2.91 -6.87
CA TYR A 1 6.46 4.15 -6.34
C TYR A 1 6.01 5.00 -7.51
N PHE A 2 6.93 5.44 -8.38
CA PHE A 2 6.67 6.22 -9.59
C PHE A 2 5.45 5.83 -10.44
N GLU A 3 5.21 4.55 -10.71
CA GLU A 3 4.03 4.14 -11.50
C GLU A 3 2.71 4.41 -10.81
N ASN A 4 2.63 4.15 -9.50
CA ASN A 4 1.41 4.41 -8.73
C ASN A 4 1.17 5.93 -8.62
N ASP A 5 2.24 6.70 -8.39
CA ASP A 5 2.16 8.16 -8.27
C ASP A 5 1.66 8.77 -9.60
N ASN A 6 2.15 8.29 -10.74
CA ASN A 6 1.68 8.69 -12.06
C ASN A 6 0.20 8.37 -12.30
N ILE A 7 -0.30 7.23 -11.81
CA ILE A 7 -1.73 6.90 -11.92
C ILE A 7 -2.56 7.90 -11.11
N VAL A 8 -2.15 8.19 -9.87
CA VAL A 8 -2.86 9.13 -9.00
C VAL A 8 -2.84 10.55 -9.58
N ILE A 9 -1.70 11.00 -10.10
CA ILE A 9 -1.56 12.31 -10.74
C ILE A 9 -2.43 12.42 -11.99
N LYS A 10 -2.39 11.43 -12.89
CA LYS A 10 -3.14 11.49 -14.16
C LYS A 10 -4.65 11.32 -13.98
N LYS A 11 -5.07 10.50 -13.02
CA LYS A 11 -6.50 10.16 -12.85
C LYS A 11 -7.17 10.95 -11.72
N GLY A 12 -6.41 11.59 -10.83
CA GLY A 12 -6.93 12.25 -9.63
C GLY A 12 -7.64 11.29 -8.66
N LYS A 13 -7.41 9.98 -8.80
CA LYS A 13 -8.06 8.95 -7.97
C LYS A 13 -7.04 8.37 -6.99
N PRO A 14 -7.38 8.26 -5.69
CA PRO A 14 -6.48 7.66 -4.72
C PRO A 14 -6.31 6.16 -4.96
N ILE A 15 -5.18 5.63 -4.51
CA ILE A 15 -4.92 4.20 -4.37
C ILE A 15 -4.99 3.88 -2.89
N THR A 16 -5.72 2.82 -2.52
CA THR A 16 -5.94 2.45 -1.12
C THR A 16 -5.61 0.97 -0.92
N ASP A 17 -4.99 0.66 0.22
CA ASP A 17 -4.60 -0.67 0.68
C ASP A 17 -3.89 -1.53 -0.38
N LYS A 18 -3.01 -0.94 -1.20
CA LYS A 18 -2.29 -1.69 -2.23
C LYS A 18 -1.17 -2.51 -1.59
N VAL A 19 -1.46 -3.78 -1.36
CA VAL A 19 -0.55 -4.76 -0.76
C VAL A 19 0.43 -5.31 -1.79
N LYS A 20 1.71 -5.41 -1.41
CA LYS A 20 2.76 -6.11 -2.17
C LYS A 20 3.82 -6.69 -1.24
N LYS A 21 4.47 -7.77 -1.68
CA LYS A 21 5.73 -8.22 -1.10
C LYS A 21 6.88 -7.38 -1.63
N VAL A 22 7.82 -7.03 -0.76
CA VAL A 22 9.06 -6.35 -1.12
C VAL A 22 10.23 -6.92 -0.32
N ILE A 23 11.44 -6.81 -0.86
CA ILE A 23 12.67 -7.09 -0.12
C ILE A 23 13.14 -5.78 0.52
N LYS A 24 13.23 -5.74 1.85
CA LYS A 24 13.78 -4.62 2.61
C LYS A 24 14.84 -5.14 3.57
N SER A 25 16.06 -4.63 3.44
CA SER A 25 17.21 -5.07 4.26
C SER A 25 17.35 -6.60 4.25
N GLU A 26 17.35 -7.20 3.06
CA GLU A 26 17.47 -8.66 2.81
C GLU A 26 16.31 -9.51 3.36
N LYS A 27 15.26 -8.89 3.92
CA LYS A 27 14.07 -9.59 4.41
C LYS A 27 12.89 -9.34 3.49
N GLU A 28 12.14 -10.41 3.19
CA GLU A 28 10.84 -10.28 2.54
C GLU A 28 9.82 -9.76 3.56
N ILE A 29 9.17 -8.65 3.25
CA ILE A 29 8.11 -8.06 4.07
C ILE A 29 6.88 -7.78 3.21
N TRP A 30 5.72 -7.73 3.88
CA TRP A 30 4.48 -7.28 3.26
C TRP A 30 4.27 -5.80 3.54
N MET A 31 4.04 -5.03 2.48
CA MET A 31 3.77 -3.60 2.56
C MET A 31 2.40 -3.28 1.99
N SER A 32 1.58 -2.55 2.76
CA SER A 32 0.39 -1.87 2.26
C SER A 32 0.70 -0.40 1.96
N ASN A 33 0.12 0.14 0.88
CA ASN A 33 0.33 1.52 0.47
C ASN A 33 -1.00 2.21 0.16
N ASP A 34 -1.17 3.38 0.77
CA ASP A 34 -2.23 4.33 0.47
C ASP A 34 -1.59 5.56 -0.19
N ILE A 35 -2.12 6.03 -1.32
CA ILE A 35 -1.57 7.18 -2.06
C ILE A 35 -2.73 8.07 -2.50
N SER A 36 -2.68 9.34 -2.11
CA SER A 36 -3.70 10.34 -2.41
C SER A 36 -3.11 11.51 -3.21
N PRO A 37 -3.88 12.12 -4.11
CA PRO A 37 -3.47 13.33 -4.80
C PRO A 37 -3.29 14.48 -3.81
N TRP A 38 -2.23 15.28 -4.00
CA TRP A 38 -1.99 16.50 -3.24
C TRP A 38 -2.39 17.69 -4.12
N TYR A 39 -3.35 18.48 -3.63
CA TYR A 39 -3.88 19.62 -4.35
C TYR A 39 -3.31 20.96 -3.85
N ASP A 40 -3.14 21.92 -4.77
CA ASP A 40 -2.99 23.32 -4.43
C ASP A 40 -4.34 23.96 -4.02
N ARG A 41 -4.34 25.25 -3.71
CA ARG A 41 -5.56 26.00 -3.34
C ARG A 41 -6.55 26.17 -4.49
N ASN A 42 -6.12 25.99 -5.73
CA ASN A 42 -6.93 26.12 -6.93
C ASN A 42 -7.50 24.77 -7.40
N GLY A 43 -7.19 23.68 -6.70
CA GLY A 43 -7.65 22.32 -7.04
C GLY A 43 -6.77 21.60 -8.06
N HIS A 44 -5.58 22.11 -8.40
CA HIS A 44 -4.64 21.41 -9.26
C HIS A 44 -3.83 20.39 -8.47
N ILE A 45 -3.62 19.21 -9.06
CA ILE A 45 -2.75 18.19 -8.48
C ILE A 45 -1.30 18.65 -8.63
N ILE A 46 -0.63 18.88 -7.51
CA ILE A 46 0.78 19.29 -7.43
C ILE A 46 1.70 18.15 -6.99
N GLY A 47 1.14 16.98 -6.69
CA GLY A 47 1.90 15.78 -6.34
C GLY A 47 1.04 14.71 -5.69
N THR A 48 1.68 13.85 -4.90
CA THR A 48 1.03 12.77 -4.16
C THR A 48 1.50 12.71 -2.72
N ILE A 49 0.61 12.34 -1.81
CA ILE A 49 0.93 12.00 -0.42
C ILE A 49 0.71 10.50 -0.26
N GLY A 50 1.75 9.80 0.19
CA GLY A 50 1.73 8.35 0.36
C GLY A 50 1.94 7.92 1.82
N ILE A 51 1.22 6.90 2.26
CA ILE A 51 1.44 6.21 3.54
C ILE A 51 1.77 4.75 3.23
N SER A 52 2.90 4.30 3.77
CA SER A 52 3.39 2.94 3.60
C SER A 52 3.46 2.24 4.96
N LYS A 53 2.77 1.09 5.08
CA LYS A 53 2.66 0.32 6.32
C LYS A 53 3.28 -1.05 6.12
N ASP A 54 4.20 -1.45 7.00
CA ASP A 54 4.62 -2.84 7.11
C ASP A 54 3.50 -3.65 7.77
N ILE A 55 2.91 -4.57 7.03
CA ILE A 55 1.79 -5.41 7.46
C ILE A 55 2.21 -6.87 7.64
N THR A 56 3.51 -7.17 7.70
CA THR A 56 4.03 -8.54 7.81
C THR A 56 3.46 -9.27 9.02
N LYS A 57 3.39 -8.61 10.18
CA LYS A 57 2.77 -9.18 11.39
C LYS A 57 1.31 -9.56 11.18
N ARG A 58 0.54 -8.69 10.49
CA ARG A 58 -0.87 -8.94 10.19
C ARG A 58 -1.02 -10.15 9.27
N LYS A 59 -0.23 -10.24 8.19
CA LYS A 59 -0.26 -11.36 7.25
C LYS A 59 0.07 -12.69 7.93
N ASN A 60 1.12 -12.73 8.75
CA ASN A 60 1.49 -13.95 9.48
C ASN A 60 0.40 -14.42 10.44
N PHE A 61 -0.33 -13.48 11.06
CA PHE A 61 -1.46 -13.80 11.92
C PHE A 61 -2.65 -14.34 11.11
N GLU A 62 -3.00 -13.71 9.99
CA GLU A 62 -4.03 -14.20 9.06
C GLU A 62 -3.72 -15.63 8.58
N ASP A 63 -2.47 -15.90 8.20
CA ASP A 63 -2.04 -17.22 7.73
C ASP A 63 -2.12 -18.28 8.84
N SER A 64 -1.78 -17.90 10.08
CA SER A 64 -1.89 -18.80 11.25
C SER A 64 -3.35 -19.14 11.56
N LEU A 65 -4.26 -18.17 11.43
CA LEU A 65 -5.70 -18.41 11.58
C LEU A 65 -6.24 -19.34 10.49
N LEU A 66 -5.86 -19.11 9.22
CA LEU A 66 -6.27 -19.96 8.10
C LEU A 66 -5.79 -21.40 8.24
N ALA A 67 -4.55 -21.60 8.68
CA ALA A 67 -4.01 -22.93 8.97
C ALA A 67 -4.81 -23.64 10.07
N SER A 68 -5.18 -22.91 11.13
CA SER A 68 -5.98 -23.46 12.24
C SER A 68 -7.40 -23.85 11.81
N VAL A 69 -8.04 -23.06 10.94
CA VAL A 69 -9.39 -23.33 10.42
C VAL A 69 -9.38 -24.48 9.41
N SER A 70 -8.32 -24.64 8.62
CA SER A 70 -8.23 -25.71 7.59
C SER A 70 -7.95 -27.10 8.16
N LEU A 71 -7.65 -27.20 9.46
CA LEU A 71 -7.43 -28.46 10.19
C LEU A 71 -8.71 -29.00 10.84
N LEU A 72 -9.83 -28.28 10.75
CA LEU A 72 -11.16 -28.68 11.20
C LEU A 72 -12.01 -29.17 10.02
#